data_AF-A0A371FWR0-F1
#
_entry.id   AF-A0A371FWR0-F1
#
_cell.length_a   1.000
_cell.length_b   1.000
_cell.length_c   1.000
_cell.angle_alpha   90.00
_cell.angle_beta   90.00
_cell.angle_gamma   90.00
#
_symmetry.space_group_name_H-M   'P 1'
#
loop_
_entity.id
_entity.type
_entity.pdbx_description
1 polymer ?
#
loop_
_entity_poly.entity_id
_entity_poly.type
_entity_poly.pdbx_seq_one_letter_code
_entity_poly.pdbx_strand_id
1 'polypeptide(L)' 'MANVVMVKKPNGKWRMCTDYTDLNKACPKDPYPLPNIDRLVDRMVGFALLSFMDTYSGYN' A
#
# COMPACT_ATOMS: atom_id res chain seq x y z
N MET A 1 -21.70 -0.91 5.97
CA MET A 1 -21.31 0.10 6.98
C MET A 1 -19.81 -0.07 7.22
N ALA A 2 -19.07 1.03 7.42
CA ALA A 2 -17.65 0.98 7.71
C ALA A 2 -17.42 1.61 9.09
N ASN A 3 -16.67 0.93 9.95
CA ASN A 3 -16.42 1.38 11.32
C ASN A 3 -15.13 2.19 11.37
N VAL A 4 -15.07 3.21 12.24
CA VAL A 4 -13.83 3.95 12.46
C VAL A 4 -13.16 3.43 13.72
N VAL A 5 -11.89 3.05 13.60
CA VAL A 5 -11.07 2.48 14.67
C VAL A 5 -9.80 3.30 14.89
N MET A 6 -9.36 3.40 16.14
CA MET A 6 -8.14 4.11 16.53
C MET A 6 -6.97 3.14 16.67
N VAL A 7 -5.88 3.39 15.95
CA VAL A 7 -4.68 2.55 15.96
C VAL A 7 -3.47 3.35 16.42
N LYS A 8 -2.67 2.78 17.32
CA LYS A 8 -1.43 3.39 17.81
C LYS A 8 -0.27 3.04 16.87
N LYS A 9 0.42 4.06 16.35
CA LYS A 9 1.63 3.88 15.53
C LYS A 9 2.84 3.55 16.41
N PRO A 10 3.90 2.92 15.86
CA PRO A 10 5.15 2.67 16.59
C PRO A 10 5.81 3.94 17.13
N ASN A 11 5.64 5.08 16.44
CA ASN A 11 6.12 6.38 16.89
C ASN A 11 5.25 7.04 17.99
N GLY A 12 4.32 6.28 18.59
CA GLY A 12 3.45 6.73 19.67
C GLY A 12 2.24 7.56 19.25
N LYS A 13 2.15 8.01 17.98
CA LYS A 13 1.02 8.80 17.48
C LYS A 13 -0.21 7.92 17.23
N TRP A 14 -1.40 8.49 17.42
CA TRP A 14 -2.65 7.83 17.03
C TRP A 14 -2.98 8.05 15.54
N ARG A 15 -3.61 7.06 14.92
CA ARG A 15 -4.13 7.10 13.55
C ARG A 15 -5.59 6.64 13.54
N MET A 16 -6.44 7.41 12.87
CA MET A 16 -7.79 6.97 12.51
C MET A 16 -7.71 6.01 11.32
N CYS A 17 -8.34 4.83 11.44
CA CYS A 17 -8.44 3.83 10.39
C CYS A 17 -9.92 3.50 10.17
N THR A 18 -10.36 3.49 8.93
CA THR A 18 -11.71 3.00 8.60
C THR A 18 -11.61 1.50 8.27
N ASP A 19 -12.38 0.69 8.99
CA ASP A 19 -12.47 -0.76 8.77
C ASP A 19 -13.41 -1.05 7.60
N TYR A 20 -12.80 -1.40 6.47
CA TYR A 20 -13.46 -1.80 5.23
C TYR A 20 -13.54 -3.32 5.05
N THR A 21 -13.34 -4.12 6.10
CA THR A 21 -13.26 -5.59 5.98
C THR A 21 -14.45 -6.20 5.25
N ASP A 22 -15.68 -5.83 5.64
CA ASP A 22 -16.88 -6.38 5.00
C ASP A 22 -17.12 -5.79 3.61
N LEU A 23 -16.74 -4.53 3.38
CA LEU A 23 -16.80 -3.91 2.05
C LEU A 23 -15.84 -4.61 1.08
N ASN A 24 -14.60 -4.86 1.50
CA ASN A 24 -13.57 -5.51 0.68
C ASN A 24 -13.92 -6.95 0.32
N LYS A 25 -14.73 -7.65 1.15
CA LYS A 25 -15.25 -8.98 0.83
C LYS A 25 -16.33 -8.94 -0.25
N ALA A 26 -17.12 -7.87 -0.29
CA ALA A 26 -18.20 -7.70 -1.26
C ALA A 26 -17.70 -7.16 -2.61
N CYS A 27 -16.62 -6.39 -2.62
CA CYS A 27 -16.03 -5.85 -3.84
C CYS A 27 -15.23 -6.90 -4.63
N PRO A 28 -15.32 -6.92 -5.98
CA PRO A 28 -14.44 -7.74 -6.80
C PRO A 28 -12.99 -7.28 -6.64
N LYS A 29 -12.05 -8.23 -6.76
CA LYS A 29 -10.62 -7.94 -6.71
C LYS A 29 -10.19 -7.16 -7.95
N ASP A 30 -9.19 -6.31 -7.78
CA ASP A 30 -8.56 -5.55 -8.86
C ASP A 30 -7.97 -6.51 -9.92
N PRO A 31 -8.29 -6.32 -11.23
CA PRO A 31 -7.68 -7.11 -12.31
C PRO A 31 -6.19 -6.80 -12.55
N TYR A 32 -5.64 -5.72 -11.97
CA TYR A 32 -4.25 -5.32 -12.15
C TYR A 32 -3.40 -5.57 -10.89
N PRO A 33 -2.87 -6.79 -10.70
CA PRO A 33 -2.05 -7.08 -9.53
C PRO A 33 -0.76 -6.26 -9.56
N LEU A 34 -0.30 -5.86 -8.38
CA LEU A 34 1.00 -5.21 -8.21
C LEU A 34 2.12 -6.11 -8.78
N PRO A 35 3.13 -5.52 -9.44
CA PRO A 35 4.25 -6.28 -9.96
C PRO A 35 5.02 -6.99 -8.84
N ASN A 36 5.44 -8.23 -9.08
CA ASN A 36 6.31 -8.97 -8.16
C ASN A 36 7.67 -8.25 -8.00
N ILE A 37 8.16 -8.18 -6.77
CA ILE A 37 9.38 -7.44 -6.40
C ILE A 37 10.64 -8.00 -7.06
N ASP A 38 10.79 -9.32 -7.15
CA ASP A 38 11.95 -9.97 -7.77
C ASP A 38 12.04 -9.59 -9.24
N ARG A 39 10.89 -9.57 -9.94
CA ARG A 39 10.82 -9.12 -11.33
C ARG A 39 11.21 -7.64 -11.50
N LEU A 40 10.95 -6.79 -10.51
CA LEU A 40 11.39 -5.41 -10.54
C LEU A 40 12.91 -5.31 -10.33
N VAL A 41 13.45 -6.08 -9.38
CA VAL A 41 14.88 -6.13 -9.07
C VAL A 41 15.69 -6.64 -10.25
N ASP A 42 15.26 -7.76 -10.86
CA ASP A 42 15.90 -8.35 -12.03
C ASP A 42 16.00 -7.37 -13.20
N ARG A 43 14.95 -6.56 -13.39
CA ARG A 43 14.94 -5.51 -14.43
C ARG A 43 15.90 -4.38 -14.15
N MET A 44 16.30 -4.17 -12.91
CA MET A 44 17.23 -3.11 -12.50
C MET A 44 18.69 -3.57 -12.45
N VAL A 45 18.96 -4.86 -12.70
CA VAL A 45 20.33 -5.39 -12.76
C VAL A 45 21.11 -4.73 -13.92
N GLY A 46 22.32 -4.26 -13.63
CA GLY A 46 23.21 -3.65 -14.62
C GLY A 46 23.06 -2.14 -14.80
N PHE A 47 22.08 -1.50 -14.15
CA PHE A 47 22.01 -0.03 -14.11
C PHE A 47 23.00 0.51 -13.07
N ALA A 48 23.84 1.47 -13.48
CA ALA A 48 24.86 2.08 -12.62
C ALA A 48 24.27 3.08 -11.60
N LEU A 49 23.07 3.60 -11.86
CA LEU A 49 22.37 4.54 -11.00
C LEU A 49 20.87 4.28 -11.05
N LEU A 50 20.24 4.28 -9.87
CA LEU A 50 18.80 4.16 -9.69
C LEU A 50 18.31 5.35 -8.87
N SER A 51 17.16 5.91 -9.23
CA SER A 51 16.44 6.91 -8.44
C SER A 51 15.04 6.38 -8.09
N PHE A 52 14.62 6.60 -6.85
CA PHE A 52 13.30 6.19 -6.36
C PHE A 52 12.49 7.43 -6.02
N MET A 53 11.26 7.49 -6.52
CA MET A 53 10.29 8.52 -6.15
C MET A 53 9.19 7.87 -5.33
N ASP A 54 8.99 8.37 -4.11
CA ASP A 54 7.93 7.89 -3.23
C ASP A 54 6.69 8.78 -3.36
N THR A 55 5.54 8.18 -3.68
CA THR A 55 4.25 8.87 -3.77
C THR A 55 3.52 8.78 -2.43
N TYR A 56 4.12 9.34 -1.38
CA TYR A 56 3.64 9.26 0.02
C TYR A 56 2.13 9.58 0.20
N SER A 57 1.58 10.46 -0.64
CA SER A 57 0.18 10.89 -0.59
C SER A 57 -0.70 10.30 -1.70
N GLY A 58 -0.27 9.26 -2.43
CA GLY A 58 -0.99 8.75 -3.61
C GLY A 58 -2.38 8.13 -3.35
N TYR A 59 -2.72 7.87 -2.09
CA TYR A 59 -3.98 7.24 -1.67
C TYR A 59 -4.92 8.16 -0.87
N ASN A 60 -4.50 9.40 -0.57
CA ASN A 60 -5.28 10.34 0.24
C ASN A 60 -5.95 11.40 -0.62
#